data_AF-A0A519D152-F1
#
_entry.id   AF-A0A519D152-F1
#
_cell.length_a   1.000
_cell.length_b   1.000
_cell.length_c   1.000
_cell.angle_alpha   90.00
_cell.angle_beta   90.00
_cell.angle_gamma   90.00
#
_symmetry.space_group_name_H-M   'P 1'
#
loop_
_entity.id
_entity.type
_entity.pdbx_description
1 polymer ?
#
loop_
_entity_poly.entity_id
_entity_poly.type
_entity_poly.pdbx_seq_one_letter_code
_entity_poly.pdbx_strand_id
1 'polypeptide(L)'
;MDDLNGVMRVYYLSAGDKVIIIPDAGTVDYIAGTIVLTSFLPNSYVGSILDFTIQPAENDLVPVRNQLFEIANTNITITMQDDAGTGTVSTS
;
A
#
# COMPACT_ATOMS: atom_id res chain seq x y z
N MET A 1 0.72 15.18 -13.33
CA MET A 1 0.96 15.58 -11.93
C MET A 1 -0.35 15.37 -11.19
N ASP A 2 -0.31 14.58 -10.12
CA ASP A 2 -1.43 14.43 -9.21
C ASP A 2 -1.60 15.73 -8.40
N ASP A 3 -2.83 16.10 -8.04
CA ASP A 3 -3.10 17.42 -7.44
C ASP A 3 -2.75 17.51 -5.95
N LEU A 4 -2.37 16.39 -5.33
CA LEU A 4 -2.11 16.26 -3.88
C LEU A 4 -3.31 16.67 -3.00
N ASN A 5 -4.49 16.85 -3.61
CA ASN A 5 -5.72 17.21 -2.92
C ASN A 5 -6.56 15.97 -2.57
N GLY A 6 -6.02 14.78 -2.84
CA GLY A 6 -6.67 13.51 -2.54
C GLY A 6 -7.85 13.19 -3.47
N VAL A 7 -7.96 13.83 -4.63
CA VAL A 7 -9.06 13.57 -5.57
C VAL A 7 -8.73 12.36 -6.43
N MET A 8 -9.51 11.28 -6.25
CA MET A 8 -9.38 10.06 -7.03
C MET A 8 -10.03 10.25 -8.40
N ARG A 9 -9.37 9.77 -9.47
CA ARG A 9 -9.87 9.89 -10.85
C ARG A 9 -9.83 8.56 -11.57
N VAL A 10 -10.87 8.27 -12.36
CA VAL A 10 -10.88 7.12 -13.26
C VAL A 10 -10.40 7.58 -14.62
N TYR A 11 -9.36 6.93 -15.14
CA TYR A 11 -8.79 7.23 -16.45
C TYR A 11 -8.41 5.95 -17.20
N TYR A 12 -8.26 6.09 -18.51
CA TYR A 12 -7.60 5.09 -19.35
C TYR A 12 -6.50 5.76 -20.18
N LEU A 13 -5.57 4.95 -20.67
CA LEU A 13 -4.53 5.42 -21.58
C LEU A 13 -4.97 5.09 -23.02
N SER A 14 -4.96 6.10 -23.88
CA SER A 14 -5.25 5.95 -25.31
C SER A 14 -4.13 6.57 -26.11
N ALA A 15 -3.42 5.76 -26.89
CA ALA A 15 -2.30 6.20 -27.73
C ALA A 15 -1.20 7.01 -26.99
N GLY A 16 -1.03 6.78 -25.68
CA GLY A 16 -0.07 7.50 -24.83
C GLY A 16 -0.67 8.68 -24.05
N ASP A 17 -1.89 9.12 -24.40
CA ASP A 17 -2.58 10.19 -23.71
C ASP A 17 -3.47 9.66 -22.58
N LYS A 18 -3.45 10.36 -21.45
CA LYS A 18 -4.31 10.07 -20.30
C LYS A 18 -5.68 10.70 -20.51
N VAL A 19 -6.71 9.87 -20.72
CA VAL A 19 -8.09 10.32 -20.86
C VAL A 19 -8.84 10.09 -19.55
N ILE A 20 -9.26 11.18 -18.91
CA ILE A 20 -10.04 11.13 -17.67
C ILE A 20 -11.51 10.87 -18.03
N ILE A 21 -12.08 9.82 -17.46
CA ILE A 21 -13.50 9.47 -17.60
C ILE A 21 -14.29 10.14 -16.48
N ILE A 22 -13.80 10.00 -15.24
CA ILE A 22 -14.45 10.55 -14.05
C ILE A 22 -13.41 11.34 -13.25
N PRO A 23 -13.53 12.68 -13.21
CA PRO A 23 -12.58 13.53 -12.49
C PRO A 23 -12.74 13.47 -10.97
N ASP A 24 -13.94 13.18 -10.45
CA ASP A 24 -14.25 13.12 -9.02
C ASP A 24 -14.77 11.73 -8.64
N ALA A 25 -13.93 10.71 -8.82
CA ALA A 25 -14.31 9.32 -8.57
C ALA A 25 -14.43 8.97 -7.08
N GLY A 26 -13.80 9.79 -6.24
CA GLY A 26 -13.69 9.59 -4.81
C GLY A 26 -12.67 10.52 -4.18
N THR A 27 -12.46 10.35 -2.89
CA THR A 27 -11.51 11.13 -2.10
C THR A 27 -10.63 10.24 -1.24
N VAL A 28 -9.40 10.69 -1.00
CA VAL A 28 -8.46 10.14 -0.03
C VAL A 28 -8.21 11.21 1.01
N ASP A 29 -8.56 10.93 2.25
CA ASP A 29 -8.13 11.72 3.39
C ASP A 29 -6.81 11.15 3.91
N TYR A 30 -5.71 11.82 3.62
CA TYR A 30 -4.37 11.41 4.05
C TYR A 30 -4.14 11.53 5.55
N ILE A 31 -4.90 12.37 6.26
CA ILE A 31 -4.78 12.53 7.72
C ILE A 31 -5.58 11.43 8.42
N ALA A 32 -6.82 11.19 7.98
CA ALA A 32 -7.65 10.14 8.54
C ALA A 32 -7.31 8.74 8.01
N GLY A 33 -6.48 8.64 6.95
CA GLY A 33 -6.16 7.38 6.26
C GLY A 33 -7.38 6.73 5.60
N THR A 34 -8.41 7.50 5.28
CA THR A 34 -9.69 6.98 4.79
C THR A 34 -9.81 7.19 3.28
N ILE A 35 -10.20 6.14 2.56
CA ILE A 35 -10.45 6.17 1.12
C ILE A 35 -11.96 6.00 0.90
N VAL A 36 -12.57 6.92 0.16
CA VAL A 36 -14.00 6.88 -0.17
C VAL A 36 -14.17 6.92 -1.68
N LEU A 37 -14.79 5.88 -2.25
CA LEU A 37 -15.18 5.85 -3.67
C LEU A 37 -16.68 6.12 -3.76
N THR A 38 -17.07 7.30 -4.25
CA THR A 38 -18.49 7.72 -4.33
C THR A 38 -19.11 7.39 -5.68
N SER A 39 -18.34 7.42 -6.76
CA SER A 39 -18.86 7.22 -8.13
C SER A 39 -18.17 6.07 -8.87
N PHE A 40 -17.63 5.11 -8.13
CA PHE A 40 -17.07 3.89 -8.69
C PHE A 40 -18.19 2.89 -8.99
N LEU A 41 -18.80 3.04 -10.17
CA LEU A 41 -19.87 2.17 -10.67
C LEU A 41 -19.36 1.38 -11.89
N PRO A 42 -18.60 0.29 -11.69
CA PRO A 42 -18.20 -0.56 -12.80
C PRO A 42 -19.44 -1.20 -13.43
N ASN A 43 -19.76 -0.82 -14.66
CA ASN A 43 -20.86 -1.42 -15.42
C ASN A 43 -20.56 -2.86 -15.89
N SER A 44 -19.27 -3.20 -15.96
CA SER A 44 -18.76 -4.53 -16.28
C SER A 44 -17.36 -4.65 -15.69
N TYR A 45 -17.21 -5.51 -14.69
CA TYR A 45 -15.91 -5.91 -14.16
C TYR A 45 -15.84 -7.44 -14.20
N VAL A 46 -14.88 -7.97 -14.97
CA VAL A 46 -14.61 -9.41 -15.03
C VAL A 46 -13.66 -9.73 -13.88
N GLY A 47 -14.23 -9.82 -12.68
CA GLY A 47 -13.53 -10.12 -11.43
C GLY A 47 -14.41 -9.89 -10.21
N SER A 48 -13.88 -10.16 -9.02
CA SER A 48 -14.59 -9.95 -7.75
C SER A 48 -13.73 -9.31 -6.66
N ILE A 49 -12.47 -8.97 -6.98
CA ILE A 49 -11.50 -8.46 -6.02
C ILE A 49 -11.05 -7.08 -6.49
N LEU A 50 -10.97 -6.14 -5.56
CA LEU A 50 -10.35 -4.84 -5.78
C LEU A 50 -9.18 -4.72 -4.83
N ASP A 51 -7.98 -4.68 -5.38
CA ASP A 51 -6.76 -4.54 -4.62
C ASP A 51 -6.33 -3.07 -4.56
N PHE A 52 -5.97 -2.62 -3.36
CA PHE A 52 -5.39 -1.32 -3.12
C PHE A 52 -3.97 -1.50 -2.60
N THR A 53 -3.01 -0.82 -3.21
CA THR A 53 -1.63 -0.75 -2.71
C THR A 53 -1.39 0.63 -2.14
N ILE A 54 -1.06 0.69 -0.85
CA ILE A 54 -0.85 1.94 -0.12
C ILE A 54 0.53 1.86 0.52
N GLN A 55 1.31 2.94 0.40
CA GLN A 55 2.52 3.13 1.18
C GLN A 55 2.15 3.90 2.46
N PRO A 56 2.24 3.29 3.66
CA PRO A 56 2.07 4.04 4.89
C PRO A 56 3.21 5.05 5.07
N ALA A 57 2.89 6.19 5.67
CA ALA A 57 3.89 7.21 6.00
C ALA A 57 4.84 6.78 7.12
N GLU A 58 4.37 5.89 8.00
CA GLU A 58 5.14 5.33 9.10
C GLU A 58 5.28 3.82 8.94
N ASN A 59 6.40 3.29 9.44
CA ASN A 59 6.68 1.85 9.41
C ASN A 59 5.95 1.08 10.52
N ASP A 60 5.43 1.77 11.53
CA ASP A 60 4.67 1.14 12.62
C ASP A 60 3.17 1.13 12.28
N LEU A 61 2.62 -0.09 12.17
CA LEU A 61 1.24 -0.32 11.76
C LEU A 61 0.45 -0.91 12.94
N VAL A 62 -0.52 -0.15 13.42
CA VAL A 62 -1.45 -0.62 14.46
C VAL A 62 -2.76 -1.06 13.80
N PRO A 63 -3.14 -2.35 13.89
CA PRO A 63 -4.38 -2.82 13.30
C PRO A 63 -5.58 -2.27 14.07
N VAL A 64 -6.61 -1.85 13.35
CA VAL A 64 -7.93 -1.62 13.94
C VAL A 64 -8.72 -2.94 13.94
N ARG A 65 -9.92 -2.95 14.57
CA ARG A 65 -10.77 -4.14 14.59
C ARG A 65 -11.08 -4.61 13.16
N ASN A 66 -11.15 -5.93 12.98
CA ASN A 66 -11.45 -6.60 11.71
C ASN A 66 -10.38 -6.45 10.61
N GLN A 67 -9.11 -6.26 10.98
CA GLN A 67 -7.98 -6.33 10.04
C GLN A 67 -7.06 -7.51 10.39
N LEU A 68 -6.52 -8.17 9.36
CA LEU A 68 -5.52 -9.22 9.49
C LEU A 68 -4.29 -8.82 8.69
N PHE A 69 -3.12 -8.82 9.34
CA PHE A 69 -1.84 -8.69 8.65
C PHE A 69 -1.32 -10.08 8.31
N GLU A 70 -1.08 -10.31 7.02
CA GLU A 70 -0.37 -11.46 6.53
C GLU A 70 0.96 -11.00 5.94
N ILE A 71 2.05 -11.56 6.46
CA ILE A 71 3.40 -11.34 5.92
C ILE A 71 3.78 -12.62 5.19
N ALA A 72 3.94 -12.53 3.88
CA ALA A 72 4.41 -13.68 3.11
C ALA A 72 5.87 -14.00 3.46
N ASN A 73 6.18 -15.28 3.65
CA ASN A 73 7.53 -15.72 4.02
C ASN A 73 8.61 -15.30 2.99
N THR A 74 8.23 -15.09 1.74
CA THR A 74 9.12 -14.57 0.68
C THR A 74 9.56 -13.12 0.90
N ASN A 75 8.87 -12.36 1.74
CA ASN A 75 9.18 -10.97 2.05
C ASN A 75 10.01 -10.81 3.34
N ILE A 76 10.34 -11.91 4.02
CA ILE A 76 11.17 -11.89 5.23
C ILE A 76 12.60 -12.28 4.84
N THR A 77 13.52 -11.32 4.93
CA THR A 77 14.96 -11.60 4.84
C THR A 77 15.56 -11.48 6.23
N ILE A 78 16.00 -12.61 6.80
CA ILE A 78 16.68 -12.63 8.10
C ILE A 78 18.18 -12.70 7.84
N THR A 79 18.90 -11.65 8.18
CA THR A 79 20.37 -11.65 8.20
C THR A 79 20.84 -11.75 9.64
N MET A 80 21.55 -12.83 9.97
CA MET A 80 22.30 -12.87 11.23
C MET A 80 23.59 -12.09 11.03
N GLN A 81 23.75 -11.02 11.80
CA GLN A 81 25.04 -10.34 11.90
C GLN A 81 25.82 -11.03 13.03
N ASP A 82 26.93 -11.68 12.68
CA ASP A 82 27.85 -12.26 13.66
C ASP A 82 28.53 -11.11 14.43
N ASP A 83 28.36 -11.10 15.75
CA ASP A 83 29.05 -10.15 16.62
C ASP A 83 30.49 -10.62 16.75
N ALA A 84 31.41 -9.83 16.18
CA ALA A 84 32.81 -10.19 16.08
C ALA A 84 33.43 -10.44 17.47
N GLY A 85 33.55 -11.72 17.82
CA GLY A 85 34.59 -12.31 18.67
C GLY A 85 34.81 -11.72 20.06
N THR A 86 34.30 -12.40 21.09
CA THR A 86 34.90 -12.36 22.45
C THR A 86 35.10 -13.77 23.03
N GLY A 87 35.65 -14.69 22.23
CA GLY A 87 36.15 -15.97 22.72
C GLY A 87 37.54 -15.82 23.35
N THR A 88 37.63 -15.45 24.62
CA THR A 88 38.87 -15.64 25.39
C THR A 88 39.00 -17.12 25.75
N VAL A 89 39.94 -17.82 25.14
CA VAL A 89 40.31 -19.18 25.57
C VAL A 89 41.15 -19.06 26.84
N SER A 90 40.56 -19.41 27.99
CA SER A 90 41.31 -19.72 29.20
C SER A 90 41.29 -21.23 29.39
N THR A 91 42.42 -21.89 29.17
CA THR A 91 42.64 -23.26 29.66
C THR A 91 43.70 -23.20 30.75
N SER A 92 43.26 -23.44 31.99
CA SER A 92 44.08 -23.78 33.15
C SER A 92 44.88 -25.06 32.94
#